data_AF-A0A2D7ICD4-F1
#
_entry.id   AF-A0A2D7ICD4-F1
#
_cell.length_a   1.000
_cell.length_b   1.000
_cell.length_c   1.000
_cell.angle_alpha   90.00
_cell.angle_beta   90.00
_cell.angle_gamma   90.00
#
_symmetry.space_group_name_H-M   'P 1'
#
loop_
_entity.id
_entity.type
_entity.pdbx_description
1 polymer ?
#
loop_
_entity_poly.entity_id
_entity_poly.type
_entity_poly.pdbx_seq_one_letter_code
_entity_poly.pdbx_strand_id
1 'polypeptide(L)'
;MKAETIQKLIKRKIFNEHSLIESTIKKDFFGSPVEKTSTLKISSMGIDHCYCEEYNEADAKKYKVKFNDISKIDGMDPEELAAVYGLVPKTARFKRKDTNK
;
A
#
# COMPACT_ATOMS: atom_id res chain seq x y z
N MET A 1 4.26 -4.12 -12.53
CA MET A 1 3.07 -4.91 -12.14
C MET A 1 2.31 -4.28 -10.98
N LYS A 2 2.95 -3.97 -9.84
CA LYS A 2 2.27 -3.33 -8.68
C LYS A 2 1.57 -2.00 -9.00
N ALA A 3 2.21 -1.10 -9.74
CA ALA A 3 1.62 0.20 -10.10
C ALA A 3 0.26 0.09 -10.84
N GLU A 4 0.12 -0.84 -11.79
CA GLU A 4 -1.13 -1.03 -12.54
C GLU A 4 -2.27 -1.52 -11.66
N THR A 5 -1.97 -2.44 -10.73
CA THR A 5 -2.93 -2.94 -9.74
C THR A 5 -3.42 -1.84 -8.82
N ILE A 6 -2.49 -0.98 -8.35
CA ILE A 6 -2.83 0.16 -7.50
C ILE A 6 -3.68 1.17 -8.26
N GLN A 7 -3.38 1.47 -9.52
CA GLN A 7 -4.23 2.32 -10.35
C GLN A 7 -5.65 1.76 -10.52
N LYS A 8 -5.80 0.45 -10.67
CA LYS A 8 -7.13 -0.20 -10.69
C LYS A 8 -7.87 -0.05 -9.36
N LEU A 9 -7.18 -0.13 -8.23
CA LEU A 9 -7.74 0.10 -6.90
C LEU A 9 -8.19 1.55 -6.71
N ILE A 10 -7.41 2.52 -7.19
CA ILE A 10 -7.76 3.96 -7.20
C ILE A 10 -9.02 4.21 -8.02
N LYS A 11 -9.10 3.64 -9.24
CA LYS A 11 -10.27 3.80 -10.12
C LYS A 11 -11.58 3.35 -9.45
N ARG A 12 -11.51 2.33 -8.59
CA ARG A 12 -12.66 1.82 -7.83
C ARG A 12 -12.86 2.51 -6.47
N LYS A 13 -12.08 3.56 -6.15
CA LYS A 13 -12.10 4.29 -4.87
C LYS A 13 -11.81 3.40 -3.64
N ILE A 14 -11.22 2.23 -3.87
CA ILE A 14 -10.82 1.30 -2.80
C ILE A 14 -9.56 1.84 -2.12
N PHE A 15 -8.60 2.28 -2.93
CA PHE A 15 -7.42 3.00 -2.45
C PHE A 15 -7.69 4.50 -2.56
N ASN A 16 -7.75 5.19 -1.42
CA ASN A 16 -8.11 6.60 -1.35
C ASN A 16 -7.31 7.31 -0.24
N GLU A 17 -7.55 8.61 -0.04
CA GLU A 17 -6.83 9.45 0.93
C GLU A 17 -7.04 9.03 2.40
N HIS A 18 -8.05 8.21 2.68
CA HIS A 18 -8.28 7.67 4.03
C HIS A 18 -7.64 6.30 4.25
N SER A 19 -7.05 5.69 3.22
CA SER A 19 -6.33 4.42 3.34
C SER A 19 -5.00 4.58 4.06
N LEU A 20 -4.60 3.51 4.74
CA LEU A 20 -3.29 3.38 5.37
C LEU A 20 -2.39 2.53 4.47
N ILE A 21 -1.12 2.91 4.36
CA ILE A 21 -0.11 2.13 3.65
C ILE A 21 1.03 1.74 4.57
N GLU A 22 1.63 0.59 4.30
CA GLU A 22 2.91 0.23 4.87
C GLU A 22 3.98 0.37 3.80
N SER A 23 5.04 1.12 4.09
CA SER A 23 6.20 1.24 3.23
C SER A 23 7.48 1.30 4.07
N THR A 24 8.59 0.91 3.45
CA THR A 24 9.91 1.01 4.06
C THR A 24 10.43 2.42 3.84
N ILE A 25 10.52 3.19 4.93
CA ILE A 25 11.09 4.54 4.92
C ILE A 25 12.48 4.55 5.56
N LYS A 26 13.33 5.46 5.10
CA LYS A 26 14.63 5.72 5.72
C LYS A 26 14.45 6.77 6.81
N LYS A 27 14.85 6.42 8.02
CA LYS A 27 14.86 7.31 9.18
C LYS A 27 16.25 7.43 9.75
N ASP A 28 16.62 8.63 10.17
CA ASP A 28 17.85 8.82 10.91
C ASP A 28 17.63 8.38 12.36
N PHE A 29 18.39 7.38 12.79
CA PHE A 29 18.39 6.88 14.15
C PHE A 29 19.82 6.96 14.70
N PHE A 30 20.02 7.77 15.75
CA PHE A 30 21.34 8.05 16.34
C PHE A 30 22.41 8.45 15.29
N GLY A 31 22.03 9.28 14.30
CA GLY A 31 22.94 9.76 13.26
C GLY A 31 23.26 8.75 12.15
N SER A 32 22.58 7.59 12.13
CA SER A 32 22.69 6.60 11.04
C SER A 32 21.34 6.38 10.35
N PRO A 33 21.29 6.30 9.02
CA PRO A 33 20.05 6.03 8.29
C PRO A 33 19.66 4.55 8.45
N VAL A 34 18.54 4.30 9.11
CA VAL A 34 17.96 2.98 9.32
C VAL A 34 16.69 2.85 8.47
N GLU A 35 16.55 1.72 7.77
CA GLU A 35 15.34 1.36 7.04
C GLU A 35 14.31 0.78 8.01
N LYS A 36 13.16 1.45 8.13
CA LYS A 36 12.08 1.03 9.02
C LYS A 36 10.76 0.94 8.26
N THR A 37 10.09 -0.20 8.40
CA THR A 37 8.71 -0.35 7.95
C THR A 37 7.80 0.49 8.86
N SER A 38 7.10 1.44 8.25
CA SER A 38 6.23 2.36 8.98
C SER A 38 4.86 2.43 8.32
N THR A 39 3.83 2.61 9.15
CA THR A 39 2.46 2.82 8.68
C THR A 39 2.24 4.31 8.42
N LEU A 40 1.89 4.63 7.19
CA LEU A 40 1.69 5.98 6.70
C LEU A 40 0.22 6.17 6.31
N LYS A 41 -0.34 7.30 6.69
CA LYS A 41 -1.67 7.77 6.25
C LYS A 41 -1.52 8.64 5.02
N ILE A 42 -2.35 8.42 4.02
CA ILE A 42 -2.29 9.20 2.79
C ILE A 42 -2.81 10.62 3.07
N SER A 43 -2.11 11.63 2.56
CA SER A 43 -2.57 13.02 2.58
C SER A 43 -3.00 13.51 1.20
N SER A 44 -2.34 13.05 0.13
CA SER A 44 -2.74 13.33 -1.24
C SER A 44 -2.22 12.26 -2.20
N MET A 45 -2.92 12.07 -3.31
CA MET A 45 -2.54 11.10 -4.34
C MET A 45 -2.11 11.77 -5.64
N GLY A 46 -1.02 11.26 -6.21
CA GLY A 46 -0.55 11.57 -7.55
C GLY A 46 -0.87 10.44 -8.54
N ILE A 47 -0.24 10.49 -9.71
CA ILE A 47 -0.48 9.54 -10.81
C ILE A 47 0.24 8.20 -10.58
N ASP A 48 1.44 8.26 -10.00
CA ASP A 48 2.37 7.13 -9.79
C ASP A 48 2.92 7.07 -8.35
N HIS A 49 2.52 8.02 -7.51
CA HIS A 49 2.95 8.17 -6.13
C HIS A 49 1.82 8.68 -5.25
N CYS A 50 1.99 8.56 -3.95
CA CYS A 50 1.17 9.20 -2.94
C CYS A 50 2.07 9.96 -1.97
N TYR A 51 1.53 11.06 -1.44
CA TYR A 51 2.12 11.74 -0.30
C TYR A 51 1.44 11.21 0.95
N CYS A 52 2.25 10.83 1.92
CA CYS A 52 1.78 10.20 3.14
C CYS A 52 2.46 10.83 4.35
N GLU A 53 1.75 10.84 5.45
CA GLU A 53 2.20 11.30 6.76
C GLU A 53 2.21 10.11 7.70
N GLU A 54 3.11 10.11 8.67
CA GLU A 54 3.13 9.03 9.66
C GLU A 54 1.92 9.08 10.57
N TYR A 55 1.23 7.95 10.72
CA TYR A 55 -0.04 7.89 11.43
C TYR A 55 0.10 8.20 12.94
N ASN A 56 1.29 8.01 13.52
CA ASN A 56 1.54 8.12 14.96
C ASN A 56 2.65 9.12 15.34
N GLU A 57 3.21 9.88 14.39
CA GLU A 57 4.25 10.88 14.71
C GLU A 57 3.70 12.30 14.66
N ALA A 58 4.00 13.08 15.70
CA ALA A 58 3.60 14.48 15.83
C ALA A 58 4.28 15.42 14.82
N ASP A 59 5.34 14.95 14.16
CA ASP A 59 6.22 15.77 13.33
C ASP A 59 5.65 16.09 11.94
N ALA A 60 4.44 15.58 11.62
CA ALA A 60 3.69 15.82 10.38
C ALA A 60 4.54 15.71 9.10
N LYS A 61 5.60 14.89 9.12
CA LYS A 61 6.56 14.79 8.05
C LYS A 61 5.91 14.08 6.86
N LYS A 62 5.89 14.78 5.72
CA LYS A 62 5.33 14.27 4.47
C LYS A 62 6.39 13.46 3.72
N TYR A 63 6.07 12.22 3.42
CA TYR A 63 6.88 11.31 2.62
C TYR A 63 6.23 11.11 1.25
N LYS A 64 7.05 11.16 0.21
CA LYS A 64 6.64 10.79 -1.14
C LYS A 64 6.92 9.31 -1.35
N VAL A 65 5.89 8.49 -1.47
CA VAL A 65 6.00 7.04 -1.66
C VAL A 65 5.48 6.68 -3.05
N LYS A 66 6.32 6.02 -3.85
CA LYS A 66 5.91 5.50 -5.16
C LYS A 66 5.06 4.26 -4.97
N PHE A 67 4.10 4.03 -5.86
CA PHE A 67 3.21 2.86 -5.77
C PHE A 67 3.95 1.52 -5.81
N ASN A 68 5.10 1.45 -6.47
CA ASN A 68 5.92 0.23 -6.49
C ASN A 68 6.57 -0.08 -5.14
N ASP A 69 6.79 0.93 -4.30
CA ASP A 69 7.46 0.82 -2.99
C ASP A 69 6.45 0.61 -1.84
N ILE A 70 5.16 0.50 -2.17
CA ILE A 70 4.11 0.14 -1.22
C ILE A 70 4.19 -1.36 -0.95
N SER A 71 4.35 -1.70 0.32
CA SER A 71 4.33 -3.08 0.79
C SER A 71 2.89 -3.56 0.97
N LYS A 72 2.08 -2.82 1.75
CA LYS A 72 0.69 -3.17 2.04
C LYS A 72 -0.23 -1.95 1.98
N ILE A 73 -1.51 -2.20 1.71
CA ILE A 73 -2.62 -1.24 1.74
C ILE A 73 -3.65 -1.80 2.72
N ASP A 74 -4.02 -1.01 3.74
CA ASP A 74 -4.99 -1.38 4.77
C ASP A 74 -4.70 -2.76 5.42
N GLY A 75 -3.42 -3.09 5.56
CA GLY A 75 -2.93 -4.35 6.14
C GLY A 75 -2.89 -5.55 5.19
N MET A 76 -3.25 -5.39 3.91
CA MET A 76 -3.25 -6.43 2.89
C MET A 76 -2.30 -6.12 1.74
N ASP A 77 -1.75 -7.14 1.08
CA ASP A 77 -0.96 -6.95 -0.13
C ASP A 77 -1.84 -6.35 -1.26
N PRO A 78 -1.35 -5.35 -2.03
CA PRO A 78 -2.15 -4.70 -3.07
C PRO A 78 -2.73 -5.67 -4.12
N GLU A 79 -1.99 -6.73 -4.45
CA GLU A 79 -2.44 -7.76 -5.39
C GLU A 79 -3.54 -8.66 -4.80
N GLU A 80 -3.44 -9.00 -3.52
CA GLU A 80 -4.48 -9.74 -2.81
C GLU A 80 -5.75 -8.89 -2.68
N LEU A 81 -5.60 -7.61 -2.30
CA LEU A 81 -6.71 -6.67 -2.21
C LEU A 81 -7.43 -6.55 -3.55
N ALA A 82 -6.68 -6.37 -4.65
CA ALA A 82 -7.26 -6.33 -5.98
C ALA A 82 -7.97 -7.64 -6.38
N ALA A 83 -7.44 -8.79 -5.97
CA ALA A 83 -8.09 -10.09 -6.18
C ALA A 83 -9.41 -10.23 -5.39
N VAL A 84 -9.47 -9.75 -4.16
CA VAL A 84 -10.69 -9.73 -3.33
C VAL A 84 -11.80 -8.95 -4.02
N TYR A 85 -11.46 -7.79 -4.60
CA TYR A 85 -12.41 -6.98 -5.34
C TYR A 85 -12.64 -7.46 -6.80
N GLY A 86 -11.99 -8.53 -7.26
CA GLY A 86 -12.17 -9.05 -8.63
C GLY A 86 -11.60 -8.14 -9.72
N LEU A 87 -10.56 -7.34 -9.40
CA LEU A 87 -9.81 -6.51 -10.36
C LEU A 87 -8.69 -7.30 -11.07
N VAL A 88 -8.25 -8.39 -10.44
CA VAL A 88 -7.16 -9.27 -10.87
C VAL A 88 -7.61 -10.71 -10.61
N PRO A 89 -7.21 -11.70 -11.42
CA PRO A 89 -7.47 -13.10 -11.13
C PRO A 89 -7.00 -13.47 -9.72
N LYS A 90 -7.82 -14.26 -9.02
CA LYS A 90 -7.55 -14.70 -7.66
C LYS A 90 -6.22 -15.44 -7.58
N THR A 91 -5.35 -15.01 -6.66
CA THR A 91 -4.08 -15.67 -6.38
C THR A 91 -4.33 -17.09 -5.83
N ALA A 92 -3.32 -17.96 -5.87
CA ALA A 92 -3.42 -19.36 -5.44
C ALA A 92 -3.98 -19.52 -4.01
N ARG A 93 -3.78 -18.53 -3.14
CA ARG A 93 -4.33 -18.46 -1.78
C ARG A 93 -5.86 -18.39 -1.74
N PHE A 94 -6.50 -17.79 -2.74
CA PHE A 94 -7.96 -17.62 -2.84
C PHE A 94 -8.62 -18.59 -3.81
N LYS A 95 -7.86 -19.40 -4.54
CA LYS A 95 -8.42 -20.52 -5.30
C LYS A 95 -8.96 -21.52 -4.29
N ARG A 96 -10.29 -21.68 -4.25
CA ARG A 96 -10.89 -22.81 -3.54
C ARG A 96 -10.25 -24.07 -4.12
N LYS A 97 -9.81 -24.99 -3.27
CA LYS A 97 -9.65 -26.37 -3.72
C LYS A 97 -11.05 -26.79 -4.17
N ASP A 98 -11.25 -26.96 -5.46
CA ASP A 98 -12.42 -27.67 -5.95
C ASP A 98 -12.29 -29.09 -5.42
N THR A 99 -12.84 -29.32 -4.22
CA THR A 99 -13.01 -30.67 -3.69
C THR A 99 -14.10 -31.28 -4.55
N ASN A 100 -13.69 -31.89 -5.66
CA ASN A 100 -14.57 -32.64 -6.53
C ASN A 100 -15.30 -33.70 -5.70
N LYS A 101 -16.63 -33.68 -5.86
CA LYS A 101 -17.62 -34.56 -5.26
C LYS A 101 -17.64 -35.91 -5.96
#